data_AF-A0A4Q0YP13-F1
#
_entry.id   AF-A0A4Q0YP13-F1
#
_cell.length_a   1.000
_cell.length_b   1.000
_cell.length_c   1.000
_cell.angle_alpha   90.00
_cell.angle_beta   90.00
_cell.angle_gamma   90.00
#
_symmetry.space_group_name_H-M   'P 1'
#
loop_
_entity.id
_entity.type
_entity.pdbx_description
1 polymer ?
#
loop_
_entity_poly.entity_id
_entity_poly.type
_entity_poly.pdbx_seq_one_letter_code
_entity_poly.pdbx_strand_id
1 'polypeptide(L)'
;MSSLGVCEDLLQVRYILKNIKKLSGNLNTKDTILKVACKKYLELGDAGFSMRSIAKEIGITPMAIYKHFENKEALQHELLKEAFRIFSNYLYEGLKGKSAKERFDLTADAYFNFAVQQSAYFELIFLSVNPMNSLKARDVIRQESMPSFQFLVDRVRDCINDGYLKDAMPMKYP
;
A
#
# COMPACT_ATOMS: atom_id res chain seq x y z
N MET A 1 -25.32 -22.28 19.12
CA MET A 1 -24.77 -20.94 18.82
C MET A 1 -23.39 -21.15 18.20
N SER A 2 -23.33 -21.92 17.11
CA SER A 2 -23.44 -21.56 15.69
C SER A 2 -22.05 -21.27 15.10
N SER A 3 -21.41 -22.35 14.64
CA SER A 3 -20.17 -22.44 13.88
C SER A 3 -20.29 -21.86 12.45
N LEU A 4 -21.08 -20.79 12.28
CA LEU A 4 -21.42 -20.20 10.99
C LEU A 4 -20.52 -19.01 10.60
N GLY A 5 -19.78 -18.42 11.55
CA GLY A 5 -18.93 -17.24 11.30
C GLY A 5 -17.71 -17.48 10.41
N VAL A 6 -17.11 -18.67 10.44
CA VAL A 6 -15.92 -18.99 9.61
C VAL A 6 -16.29 -19.22 8.13
N CYS A 7 -17.56 -19.48 7.83
CA CYS A 7 -18.03 -19.77 6.47
C CYS A 7 -18.31 -18.49 5.66
N GLU A 8 -18.71 -17.39 6.32
CA GLU A 8 -18.89 -16.07 5.69
C GLU A 8 -17.55 -15.45 5.26
N ASP A 9 -16.50 -15.59 6.08
CA ASP A 9 -15.14 -15.13 5.74
C ASP A 9 -14.59 -15.77 4.47
N LEU A 10 -14.86 -17.07 4.25
CA LEU A 10 -14.43 -17.78 3.03
C LEU A 10 -15.21 -17.34 1.78
N LEU A 11 -16.46 -16.90 1.93
CA LEU A 11 -17.24 -16.31 0.85
C LEU A 11 -16.70 -14.92 0.46
N GLN A 12 -16.28 -14.13 1.45
CA GLN A 12 -15.63 -12.83 1.24
C GLN A 12 -14.28 -13.00 0.51
N VAL A 13 -13.44 -13.94 0.94
CA VAL A 13 -12.18 -14.28 0.25
C VAL A 13 -12.44 -14.74 -1.19
N ARG A 14 -13.46 -15.58 -1.43
CA ARG A 14 -13.84 -16.00 -2.79
C ARG A 14 -14.38 -14.86 -3.66
N TYR A 15 -15.12 -13.91 -3.08
CA TYR A 15 -15.60 -12.72 -3.77
C TYR A 15 -14.44 -11.80 -4.16
N ILE A 16 -13.47 -11.61 -3.25
CA ILE A 16 -12.22 -10.88 -3.50
C ILE A 16 -11.46 -11.50 -4.67
N LEU A 17 -11.31 -12.83 -4.69
CA LEU A 17 -10.64 -13.55 -5.79
C LEU A 17 -11.34 -13.37 -7.15
N LYS A 18 -12.68 -13.27 -7.17
CA LYS A 18 -13.45 -13.11 -8.41
C LYS A 18 -13.32 -11.72 -9.05
N ASN A 19 -13.08 -10.66 -8.26
CA ASN A 19 -12.98 -9.29 -8.77
C ASN A 19 -11.57 -8.91 -9.30
N ILE A 20 -10.59 -9.81 -9.15
CA ILE A 20 -9.18 -9.64 -9.58
C ILE A 20 -9.02 -9.38 -11.09
N LYS A 21 -9.92 -9.88 -11.93
CA LYS A 21 -9.73 -9.88 -13.40
C LYS A 21 -9.92 -8.53 -14.12
N LYS A 22 -10.32 -7.44 -13.43
CA LYS A 22 -10.89 -6.25 -14.11
C LYS A 22 -10.06 -4.95 -14.13
N LEU A 23 -8.83 -4.91 -13.59
CA LEU A 23 -8.12 -3.64 -13.32
C LEU A 23 -6.79 -3.39 -14.06
N SER A 24 -6.65 -3.88 -15.30
CA SER A 24 -5.49 -3.58 -16.15
C SER A 24 -5.77 -2.40 -17.10
N GLY A 25 -5.57 -1.17 -16.62
CA GLY A 25 -5.49 0.03 -17.46
C GLY A 25 -4.08 0.24 -18.06
N ASN A 26 -3.99 0.99 -19.16
CA ASN A 26 -2.72 1.30 -19.84
C ASN A 26 -1.85 2.23 -18.97
N LEU A 27 -0.63 1.82 -18.63
CA LEU A 27 0.27 2.54 -17.71
C LEU A 27 1.14 3.54 -18.47
N ASN A 28 1.44 4.69 -17.85
CA ASN A 28 2.43 5.61 -18.40
C ASN A 28 3.87 5.13 -18.09
N THR A 29 4.88 5.76 -18.70
CA THR A 29 6.30 5.40 -18.50
C THR A 29 6.75 5.54 -17.04
N LYS A 30 6.29 6.58 -16.34
CA LYS A 30 6.62 6.80 -14.91
C LYS A 30 6.10 5.65 -14.06
N ASP A 31 4.86 5.23 -14.24
CA ASP A 31 4.25 4.13 -13.49
C ASP A 31 4.97 2.80 -13.79
N THR A 32 5.38 2.61 -15.06
CA THR A 32 6.15 1.43 -15.48
C THR A 32 7.53 1.39 -14.82
N ILE A 33 8.22 2.54 -14.73
CA ILE A 33 9.47 2.67 -13.99
C ILE A 33 9.26 2.29 -12.52
N LEU A 34 8.22 2.82 -11.86
CA LEU A 34 7.96 2.55 -10.44
C LEU A 34 7.64 1.07 -10.17
N LYS A 35 6.86 0.42 -11.04
CA LYS A 35 6.55 -1.02 -10.90
C LYS A 35 7.81 -1.88 -11.02
N VAL A 36 8.64 -1.62 -12.03
CA VAL A 36 9.91 -2.34 -12.20
C VAL A 36 10.88 -2.04 -11.06
N ALA A 37 10.95 -0.79 -10.62
CA ALA A 37 11.77 -0.38 -9.48
C ALA A 37 11.37 -1.16 -8.20
N CYS A 38 10.07 -1.27 -7.91
CA CYS A 38 9.54 -2.06 -6.80
C CYS A 38 9.99 -3.51 -6.87
N LYS A 39 9.74 -4.18 -8.01
CA LYS A 39 10.12 -5.57 -8.23
C LYS A 39 11.62 -5.78 -8.02
N LYS A 40 12.47 -4.96 -8.64
CA LYS A 40 13.93 -5.06 -8.51
C LYS A 40 14.41 -4.85 -7.09
N TYR A 41 13.77 -3.94 -6.34
CA TYR A 41 14.10 -3.73 -4.93
C TYR A 41 13.81 -4.98 -4.10
N LEU A 42 12.65 -5.59 -4.27
CA LEU A 42 12.25 -6.79 -3.50
C LEU A 42 13.13 -8.00 -3.86
N GLU A 43 13.52 -8.15 -5.12
CA GLU A 43 14.34 -9.28 -5.58
C GLU A 43 15.81 -9.16 -5.17
N LEU A 44 16.38 -7.95 -5.19
CA LEU A 44 17.84 -7.74 -5.15
C LEU A 44 18.30 -6.69 -4.14
N GLY A 45 17.37 -6.14 -3.34
CA GLY A 45 17.63 -5.07 -2.39
C GLY A 45 18.15 -3.79 -3.06
N ASP A 46 18.82 -2.95 -2.26
CA ASP A 46 19.38 -1.68 -2.72
C ASP A 46 20.42 -1.84 -3.85
N ALA A 47 21.15 -2.96 -3.86
CA ALA A 47 22.17 -3.26 -4.86
C ALA A 47 21.59 -3.47 -6.27
N GLY A 48 20.43 -4.13 -6.38
CA GLY A 48 19.75 -4.31 -7.67
C GLY A 48 18.85 -3.15 -8.09
N PHE A 49 18.66 -2.17 -7.19
CA PHE A 49 17.94 -0.93 -7.43
C PHE A 49 18.90 0.13 -8.00
N SER A 50 19.09 0.15 -9.31
CA SER A 50 19.85 1.19 -10.00
C SER A 50 19.12 1.75 -11.21
N MET A 51 19.29 3.06 -11.44
CA MET A 51 18.70 3.78 -12.58
C MET A 51 18.95 3.08 -13.91
N ARG A 52 20.19 2.63 -14.15
CA ARG A 52 20.57 1.93 -15.38
C ARG A 52 19.92 0.56 -15.49
N SER A 53 19.87 -0.21 -14.41
CA SER A 53 19.24 -1.53 -14.44
C SER A 53 17.74 -1.46 -14.71
N ILE A 54 17.07 -0.45 -14.15
CA ILE A 54 15.62 -0.23 -14.34
C ILE A 54 15.36 0.23 -15.77
N ALA A 55 16.13 1.20 -16.27
CA ALA A 55 16.03 1.67 -17.66
C ALA A 55 16.21 0.53 -18.67
N LYS A 56 17.20 -0.35 -18.43
CA LYS A 56 17.46 -1.53 -19.25
C LYS A 56 16.28 -2.50 -19.25
N GLU A 57 15.68 -2.77 -18.10
CA GLU A 57 14.55 -3.72 -17.99
C GLU A 57 13.30 -3.24 -18.71
N ILE A 58 13.03 -1.93 -18.72
CA ILE A 58 11.87 -1.35 -19.42
C ILE A 58 12.17 -0.93 -20.87
N GLY A 59 13.39 -1.15 -21.36
CA GLY A 59 13.78 -0.87 -22.75
C GLY A 59 13.95 0.61 -23.09
N ILE A 60 14.25 1.48 -22.12
CA ILE A 60 14.56 2.90 -22.37
C ILE A 60 16.05 3.19 -22.21
N THR A 61 16.51 4.29 -22.79
CA THR A 61 17.91 4.71 -22.64
C THR A 61 18.20 5.12 -21.19
N PRO A 62 19.45 4.98 -20.71
CA PRO A 62 19.84 5.51 -19.41
C PRO A 62 19.58 7.01 -19.27
N MET A 63 19.59 7.79 -20.35
CA MET A 63 19.26 9.23 -20.28
C MET A 63 17.76 9.48 -20.12
N ALA A 64 16.90 8.62 -20.69
CA ALA A 64 15.46 8.78 -20.62
C ALA A 64 14.91 8.62 -19.20
N ILE A 65 15.46 7.70 -18.38
CA ILE A 65 15.00 7.54 -16.99
C ILE A 65 15.28 8.80 -16.15
N TYR A 66 16.39 9.51 -16.44
CA TYR A 66 16.73 10.76 -15.73
C TYR A 66 15.77 11.92 -16.04
N LYS A 67 15.00 11.84 -17.14
CA LYS A 67 13.92 12.79 -17.41
C LYS A 67 12.70 12.59 -16.49
N HIS A 68 12.56 11.40 -15.91
CA HIS A 68 11.48 11.07 -14.98
C HIS A 68 11.91 11.21 -13.52
N PHE A 69 13.16 10.85 -13.20
CA PHE A 69 13.70 10.89 -11.85
C PHE A 69 15.15 11.36 -11.88
N GLU A 70 15.47 12.45 -11.20
CA GLU A 70 16.79 13.09 -11.23
C GLU A 70 17.91 12.15 -10.78
N ASN A 71 17.64 11.27 -9.82
CA ASN A 71 18.60 10.33 -9.27
C ASN A 71 17.90 9.12 -8.63
N LYS A 72 18.71 8.17 -8.14
CA LYS A 72 18.22 6.95 -7.46
C LYS A 72 17.36 7.30 -6.25
N GLU A 73 17.77 8.28 -5.44
CA GLU A 73 17.07 8.69 -4.23
C GLU A 73 15.69 9.27 -4.53
N ALA A 74 15.58 10.15 -5.53
CA ALA A 74 14.32 10.69 -6.00
C ALA A 74 13.36 9.60 -6.48
N LEU A 75 13.87 8.56 -7.16
CA LEU A 75 13.08 7.39 -7.54
C LEU A 75 12.62 6.57 -6.32
N GLN A 76 13.46 6.39 -5.30
CA GLN A 76 13.09 5.69 -4.06
C GLN A 76 11.98 6.44 -3.31
N HIS A 77 12.10 7.77 -3.20
CA HIS A 77 11.09 8.60 -2.55
C HIS A 77 9.74 8.53 -3.28
N GLU A 78 9.74 8.72 -4.59
CA GLU A 78 8.51 8.64 -5.39
C GLU A 78 7.90 7.24 -5.38
N LEU A 79 8.71 6.19 -5.26
CA LEU A 79 8.23 4.81 -5.10
C LEU A 79 7.48 4.60 -3.78
N LEU A 80 8.04 5.08 -2.67
CA LEU A 80 7.39 5.00 -1.36
C LEU A 80 6.10 5.83 -1.33
N LYS A 81 6.15 7.04 -1.86
CA LYS A 81 4.99 7.93 -2.00
C LYS A 81 3.88 7.28 -2.82
N GLU A 82 4.21 6.67 -3.95
CA GLU A 82 3.24 5.97 -4.78
C GLU A 82 2.61 4.78 -4.06
N ALA A 83 3.39 3.99 -3.34
CA ALA A 83 2.89 2.86 -2.55
C ALA A 83 1.89 3.32 -1.47
N PHE A 84 2.21 4.37 -0.70
CA PHE A 84 1.28 4.93 0.30
C PHE A 84 0.06 5.62 -0.32
N ARG A 85 0.21 6.26 -1.49
CA ARG A 85 -0.91 6.85 -2.23
C ARG A 85 -1.89 5.77 -2.68
N ILE A 86 -1.40 4.69 -3.28
CA ILE A 86 -2.23 3.55 -3.68
C ILE A 86 -2.90 2.94 -2.45
N PHE A 87 -2.15 2.69 -1.37
CA PHE A 87 -2.70 2.15 -0.13
C PHE A 87 -3.84 3.02 0.42
N SER A 88 -3.63 4.34 0.54
CA SER A 88 -4.66 5.28 1.01
C SER A 88 -5.92 5.23 0.15
N ASN A 89 -5.77 5.16 -1.18
CA ASN A 89 -6.91 5.06 -2.09
C ASN A 89 -7.73 3.78 -1.88
N TYR A 90 -7.09 2.65 -1.54
CA TYR A 90 -7.83 1.45 -1.14
C TYR A 90 -8.64 1.73 0.13
N LEU A 91 -8.01 2.26 1.18
CA LEU A 91 -8.67 2.48 2.48
C LEU A 91 -9.91 3.38 2.39
N TYR A 92 -9.93 4.33 1.45
CA TYR A 92 -11.07 5.22 1.23
C TYR A 92 -12.36 4.52 0.80
N GLU A 93 -12.33 3.25 0.42
CA GLU A 93 -13.54 2.42 0.30
C GLU A 93 -14.36 2.42 1.60
N GLY A 94 -13.70 2.55 2.76
CA GLY A 94 -14.37 2.70 4.05
C GLY A 94 -15.32 3.88 4.15
N LEU A 95 -15.11 4.95 3.37
CA LEU A 95 -15.97 6.13 3.37
C LEU A 95 -17.38 5.85 2.84
N LYS A 96 -17.62 4.70 2.20
CA LYS A 96 -18.94 4.27 1.71
C LYS A 96 -19.84 3.73 2.83
N GLY A 97 -19.27 3.36 3.98
CA GLY A 97 -20.02 2.82 5.12
C GLY A 97 -20.87 3.89 5.80
N LYS A 98 -22.09 3.52 6.23
CA LYS A 98 -23.04 4.45 6.87
C LYS A 98 -22.93 4.45 8.39
N SER A 99 -22.54 3.34 8.99
CA SER A 99 -22.28 3.22 10.44
C SER A 99 -20.79 3.13 10.75
N ALA A 100 -20.40 3.34 12.02
CA ALA A 100 -19.01 3.18 12.45
C ALA A 100 -18.48 1.76 12.13
N LYS A 101 -19.29 0.73 12.45
CA LYS A 101 -19.00 -0.67 12.11
C LYS A 101 -18.82 -0.88 10.61
N GLU A 102 -19.75 -0.40 9.79
CA GLU A 102 -19.64 -0.56 8.33
C GLU A 102 -18.40 0.11 7.75
N ARG A 103 -18.06 1.31 8.21
CA ARG A 103 -16.83 1.99 7.77
C ARG A 103 -15.58 1.21 8.17
N PHE A 104 -15.57 0.66 9.39
CA PHE A 104 -14.46 -0.16 9.88
C PHE A 104 -14.30 -1.45 9.06
N ASP A 105 -15.39 -2.20 8.85
CA ASP A 105 -15.37 -3.46 8.11
C ASP A 105 -14.92 -3.23 6.65
N LEU A 106 -15.46 -2.21 5.97
CA LEU A 106 -15.06 -1.84 4.61
C LEU A 106 -13.59 -1.42 4.52
N THR A 107 -13.08 -0.69 5.53
CA THR A 107 -11.66 -0.34 5.59
C THR A 107 -10.78 -1.56 5.83
N ALA A 108 -11.20 -2.50 6.68
CA ALA A 108 -10.47 -3.74 6.94
C ALA A 108 -10.41 -4.60 5.66
N ASP A 109 -11.54 -4.78 4.98
CA ASP A 109 -11.59 -5.48 3.69
C ASP A 109 -10.68 -4.81 2.65
N ALA A 110 -10.70 -3.47 2.58
CA ALA A 110 -9.84 -2.73 1.67
C ALA A 110 -8.34 -2.87 1.99
N TYR A 111 -7.97 -2.95 3.26
CA TYR A 111 -6.60 -3.21 3.70
C TYR A 111 -6.11 -4.58 3.18
N PHE A 112 -6.91 -5.63 3.36
CA PHE A 112 -6.58 -6.96 2.85
C PHE A 112 -6.59 -7.01 1.32
N ASN A 113 -7.52 -6.30 0.67
CA ASN A 113 -7.53 -6.16 -0.79
C ASN A 113 -6.23 -5.54 -1.31
N PHE A 114 -5.70 -4.51 -0.63
CA PHE A 114 -4.40 -3.95 -0.99
C PHE A 114 -3.26 -4.98 -0.80
N ALA A 115 -3.24 -5.68 0.33
CA ALA A 115 -2.21 -6.70 0.61
C ALA A 115 -2.15 -7.80 -0.46
N VAL A 116 -3.31 -8.21 -0.98
CA VAL A 116 -3.40 -9.24 -2.03
C VAL A 116 -3.17 -8.67 -3.43
N GLN A 117 -3.84 -7.57 -3.79
CA GLN A 117 -3.82 -7.04 -5.16
C GLN A 117 -2.55 -6.24 -5.48
N GLN A 118 -1.88 -5.70 -4.46
CA GLN A 118 -0.67 -4.89 -4.55
C GLN A 118 0.44 -5.49 -3.68
N SER A 119 0.60 -6.82 -3.71
CA SER A 119 1.51 -7.56 -2.83
C SER A 119 2.94 -7.02 -2.79
N ALA A 120 3.49 -6.60 -3.94
CA ALA A 120 4.82 -5.99 -4.00
C ALA A 120 4.88 -4.65 -3.22
N TYR A 121 3.87 -3.79 -3.37
CA TYR A 121 3.82 -2.55 -2.58
C TYR A 121 3.55 -2.81 -1.11
N PHE A 122 2.74 -3.81 -0.78
CA PHE A 122 2.51 -4.24 0.60
C PHE A 122 3.81 -4.73 1.26
N GLU A 123 4.55 -5.60 0.58
CA GLU A 123 5.85 -6.09 1.03
C GLU A 123 6.85 -4.94 1.22
N LEU A 124 6.89 -4.01 0.27
CA LEU A 124 7.76 -2.83 0.33
C LEU A 124 7.49 -1.97 1.56
N ILE A 125 6.23 -1.64 1.87
CA ILE A 125 5.91 -0.64 2.91
C ILE A 125 5.61 -1.23 4.29
N PHE A 126 5.30 -2.53 4.40
CA PHE A 126 4.93 -3.16 5.67
C PHE A 126 5.83 -4.32 6.13
N LEU A 127 6.38 -5.11 5.20
CA LEU A 127 7.08 -6.35 5.55
C LEU A 127 8.60 -6.26 5.42
N SER A 128 9.11 -5.33 4.61
CA SER A 128 10.54 -5.18 4.39
C SER A 128 11.21 -4.68 5.66
N VAL A 129 12.17 -5.46 6.20
CA VAL A 129 13.00 -5.01 7.32
C VAL A 129 14.02 -4.01 6.77
N ASN A 130 13.79 -2.71 7.01
CA ASN A 130 14.49 -1.57 6.40
C ASN A 130 14.13 -1.29 4.93
N PRO A 131 12.91 -0.80 4.63
CA PRO A 131 12.65 -0.20 3.33
C PRO A 131 13.63 0.95 3.10
N MET A 132 14.53 0.79 2.13
CA MET A 132 15.52 1.79 1.70
C MET A 132 16.28 2.40 2.89
N ASN A 133 17.38 1.77 3.32
CA ASN A 133 18.11 2.02 4.59
C ASN A 133 18.70 3.44 4.84
N SER A 134 18.26 4.48 4.14
CA SER A 134 18.71 5.87 4.28
C SER A 134 17.85 6.65 5.30
N LEU A 135 18.45 7.66 5.96
CA LEU A 135 17.72 8.56 6.86
C LEU A 135 16.55 9.27 6.15
N LYS A 136 16.76 9.71 4.91
CA LYS A 136 15.75 10.42 4.12
C LYS A 136 14.55 9.54 3.78
N ALA A 137 14.77 8.25 3.49
CA ALA A 137 13.67 7.32 3.27
C ALA A 137 12.82 7.11 4.54
N ARG A 138 13.43 7.12 5.73
CA ARG A 138 12.68 7.07 6.99
C ARG A 138 11.79 8.28 7.18
N ASP A 139 12.28 9.48 6.85
CA ASP A 139 11.48 10.71 6.91
C ASP A 139 10.31 10.65 5.92
N VAL A 140 10.54 10.17 4.71
CA VAL A 140 9.49 9.96 3.69
C VAL A 140 8.47 8.93 4.19
N ILE A 141 8.89 7.78 4.71
CA ILE A 141 7.96 6.78 5.25
C ILE A 141 7.13 7.36 6.39
N ARG A 142 7.78 8.10 7.32
CA ARG A 142 7.07 8.76 8.41
C ARG A 142 6.01 9.70 7.85
N GLN A 143 6.38 10.58 6.93
CA GLN A 143 5.48 11.58 6.36
C GLN A 143 4.33 10.96 5.54
N GLU A 144 4.66 10.05 4.62
CA GLU A 144 3.70 9.47 3.67
C GLU A 144 2.77 8.44 4.33
N SER A 145 3.19 7.81 5.42
CA SER A 145 2.32 6.88 6.17
C SER A 145 1.27 7.59 7.03
N MET A 146 1.53 8.82 7.48
CA MET A 146 0.67 9.52 8.45
C MET A 146 -0.81 9.59 8.03
N PRO A 147 -1.18 9.95 6.79
CA PRO A 147 -2.59 10.06 6.40
C PRO A 147 -3.32 8.72 6.50
N SER A 148 -2.70 7.65 5.99
CA SER A 148 -3.28 6.31 6.04
C SER A 148 -3.38 5.78 7.46
N PHE A 149 -2.37 6.04 8.30
CA PHE A 149 -2.38 5.69 9.71
C PHE A 149 -3.49 6.42 10.45
N GLN A 150 -3.62 7.73 10.27
CA GLN A 150 -4.64 8.54 10.91
C GLN A 150 -6.04 8.08 10.48
N PHE A 151 -6.23 7.78 9.19
CA PHE A 151 -7.48 7.24 8.66
C PHE A 151 -7.88 5.92 9.36
N LEU A 152 -6.94 4.99 9.54
CA LEU A 152 -7.19 3.73 10.25
C LEU A 152 -7.54 3.97 11.73
N VAL A 153 -6.79 4.85 12.41
CA VAL A 153 -7.06 5.24 13.80
C VAL A 153 -8.46 5.82 13.95
N ASP A 154 -8.91 6.63 12.99
CA ASP A 154 -10.24 7.23 13.03
C ASP A 154 -11.35 6.18 12.88
N ARG A 155 -11.15 5.11 12.10
CA ARG A 155 -12.10 3.97 12.05
C ARG A 155 -12.24 3.28 13.40
N VAL A 156 -11.13 3.08 14.11
CA VAL A 156 -11.14 2.49 15.46
C VAL A 156 -11.82 3.43 16.45
N ARG A 157 -11.51 4.74 16.42
CA ARG A 157 -12.14 5.75 17.28
C ARG A 157 -13.64 5.85 17.07
N ASP A 158 -14.09 5.89 15.81
CA ASP A 158 -15.52 5.90 15.46
C ASP A 158 -16.24 4.72 16.14
N CYS A 159 -15.64 3.53 16.09
CA CYS A 159 -16.20 2.32 16.69
C CYS A 159 -16.18 2.30 18.22
N ILE A 160 -15.16 2.89 18.85
CA ILE A 160 -15.12 3.05 20.32
C ILE A 160 -16.21 4.01 20.76
N ASN A 161 -16.35 5.16 20.09
CA ASN A 161 -17.33 6.18 20.43
C ASN A 161 -18.78 5.69 20.29
N ASP A 162 -19.04 4.81 19.32
CA ASP A 162 -20.35 4.19 19.11
C ASP A 162 -20.57 2.93 19.99
N GLY A 163 -19.60 2.59 20.85
CA GLY A 163 -19.67 1.45 21.76
C GLY A 163 -19.54 0.07 21.10
N TYR A 164 -19.22 0.03 19.80
CA TYR A 164 -19.01 -1.20 19.03
C TYR A 164 -17.72 -1.92 19.44
N LEU A 165 -16.61 -1.16 19.58
CA LEU A 165 -15.36 -1.68 20.14
C LEU A 165 -15.24 -1.26 21.60
N LYS A 166 -15.07 -2.24 22.50
CA LYS A 166 -14.78 -2.01 23.92
C LYS A 166 -13.30 -2.27 24.19
N ASP A 167 -12.68 -1.46 25.04
CA ASP A 167 -11.30 -1.62 25.53
C ASP A 167 -10.17 -1.59 24.49
N ALA A 168 -10.42 -1.09 23.27
CA ALA A 168 -9.36 -0.81 22.31
C ALA A 168 -8.69 0.54 22.68
N MET A 169 -7.42 0.53 23.08
CA MET A 169 -6.59 1.74 23.03
C MET A 169 -6.08 1.90 21.59
N PRO A 170 -6.51 2.90 20.83
CA PRO A 170 -5.91 3.18 19.52
C PRO A 170 -4.43 3.48 19.75
N MET A 171 -3.55 2.82 19.00
CA MET A 171 -2.11 3.08 19.09
C MET A 171 -1.86 4.58 18.92
N LYS A 172 -1.13 5.19 19.85
CA LYS A 172 -0.63 6.56 19.68
C LYS A 172 0.61 6.48 18.80
N TYR A 173 0.65 7.28 17.75
CA TYR A 173 1.85 7.43 16.92
C TYR A 173 2.93 8.17 17.72
N PRO A 174 4.17 7.65 17.84
CA PRO A 174 5.27 8.36 18.49
C PRO A 174 5.87 9.52 17.66
#